data_AF-A0A7C4SR43-F1
#
_entry.id   AF-A0A7C4SR43-F1
#
_cell.length_a   1.000
_cell.length_b   1.000
_cell.length_c   1.000
_cell.angle_alpha   90.00
_cell.angle_beta   90.00
_cell.angle_gamma   90.00
#
_symmetry.space_group_name_H-M   'P 1'
#
loop_
_entity.id
_entity.type
_entity.pdbx_description
1 polymer ?
#
loop_
_entity_poly.entity_id
_entity_poly.type
_entity_poly.pdbx_seq_one_letter_code
_entity_poly.pdbx_strand_id
1 'polypeptide(L)'
;MFRNLSPYAIGIHKPLTENVKLAKLGDFQGVEVDMNEVLKLVEENSAGYVRGIFREAEVKPGGWGLPFEWRGDVDTYEKGLARLSHLASVAFKIECTRVFT
;
A
#
# COMPACT_ATOMS: atom_id res chain seq x y z
N MET A 1 17.18 -1.05 12.20
CA MET A 1 15.71 -0.93 12.31
C MET A 1 15.19 -0.34 10.99
N PHE A 2 14.10 -0.86 10.41
CA PHE A 2 13.50 -0.31 9.19
C PHE A 2 12.58 0.86 9.56
N ARG A 3 12.93 2.09 9.16
CA ARG A 3 12.12 3.29 9.42
C ARG A 3 11.02 3.41 8.37
N ASN A 4 9.78 3.19 8.78
CA ASN A 4 8.62 3.25 7.91
C ASN A 4 7.71 4.43 8.30
N LEU A 5 7.29 5.21 7.32
CA LEU A 5 6.27 6.24 7.52
C LEU A 5 4.88 5.60 7.42
N SER A 6 4.04 5.86 8.42
CA SER A 6 2.63 5.49 8.45
C SER A 6 1.79 6.78 8.39
N PRO A 7 1.49 7.35 7.19
CA PRO A 7 0.89 8.68 7.06
C PRO A 7 -0.46 8.81 7.79
N TYR A 8 -1.30 7.77 7.68
CA TYR A 8 -2.62 7.74 8.30
C TYR A 8 -2.56 7.78 9.83
N ALA A 9 -1.54 7.15 10.44
CA ALA A 9 -1.37 7.14 11.89
C ALA A 9 -1.08 8.53 12.47
N ILE A 10 -0.65 9.48 11.63
CA ILE A 10 -0.37 10.87 12.01
C ILE A 10 -1.31 11.88 11.32
N GLY A 11 -2.45 11.42 10.78
CA GLY A 11 -3.48 12.28 10.19
C GLY A 11 -3.16 12.83 8.79
N ILE A 12 -2.17 12.25 8.09
CA ILE A 12 -1.84 12.63 6.71
C ILE A 12 -2.64 11.74 5.75
N HIS A 13 -3.57 12.37 5.03
CA HIS A 13 -4.42 11.73 4.02
C HIS A 13 -4.09 12.29 2.63
N LYS A 14 -2.96 11.86 2.07
CA LYS A 14 -2.48 12.32 0.76
C LYS A 14 -2.39 11.15 -0.23
N PRO A 15 -2.42 11.43 -1.55
CA PRO A 15 -2.18 10.41 -2.56
C PRO A 15 -0.81 9.74 -2.42
N LEU A 16 -0.66 8.54 -2.95
CA LEU A 16 0.57 7.73 -2.87
C LEU A 16 1.83 8.53 -3.27
N THR A 17 1.74 9.28 -4.37
CA THR A 17 2.87 10.07 -4.88
C THR A 17 3.31 11.18 -3.91
N GLU A 18 2.38 11.78 -3.16
CA GLU A 18 2.69 12.75 -2.11
C GLU A 18 3.25 12.05 -0.87
N ASN A 19 2.67 10.93 -0.44
CA ASN A 19 3.16 10.15 0.70
C ASN A 19 4.61 9.67 0.50
N VAL A 20 4.96 9.21 -0.70
CA VAL A 20 6.33 8.80 -1.04
C VAL A 20 7.30 9.99 -0.96
N LYS A 21 6.90 11.19 -1.42
CA LYS A 21 7.70 12.42 -1.29
C LYS A 21 7.89 12.80 0.18
N LEU A 22 6.85 12.68 1.00
CA LEU A 22 6.93 12.94 2.44
C LEU A 22 7.85 11.95 3.15
N ALA A 23 7.81 10.67 2.78
CA ALA A 23 8.72 9.66 3.32
C ALA A 23 10.18 10.00 2.99
N LYS A 24 10.47 10.40 1.74
CA LYS A 24 11.81 10.86 1.35
C LYS A 24 12.23 12.11 2.13
N LEU A 25 11.34 13.10 2.26
CA LEU A 25 11.61 14.33 3.00
C LEU A 25 11.93 14.05 4.48
N GLY A 26 11.26 13.08 5.09
CA GLY A 26 11.48 12.64 6.46
C GLY A 26 12.58 11.59 6.66
N ASP A 27 13.38 11.29 5.62
CA ASP A 27 14.44 10.27 5.67
C ASP A 27 13.95 8.87 6.11
N PHE A 28 12.69 8.54 5.75
CA PHE A 28 12.13 7.21 5.95
C PHE A 28 12.59 6.26 4.84
N GLN A 29 12.77 5.00 5.20
CA GLN A 29 13.16 3.93 4.26
C GLN A 29 11.95 3.33 3.54
N GLY A 30 10.74 3.54 4.06
CA GLY A 30 9.52 3.09 3.43
C GLY A 30 8.30 3.91 3.83
N VAL A 31 7.19 3.65 3.14
CA VAL A 31 5.89 4.27 3.42
C VAL A 31 4.75 3.27 3.24
N GLU A 32 3.78 3.31 4.15
CA GLU A 32 2.55 2.53 4.00
C GLU A 32 1.74 2.96 2.78
N VAL A 33 1.02 2.00 2.19
CA VAL A 33 0.21 2.23 0.99
C VAL A 33 -1.25 1.89 1.26
N ASP A 34 -2.16 2.65 0.65
CA ASP A 34 -3.54 2.22 0.49
C ASP A 34 -3.62 1.29 -0.73
N MET A 35 -3.91 0.00 -0.50
CA MET A 35 -3.99 -0.97 -1.59
C MET A 35 -5.16 -0.74 -2.54
N ASN A 36 -6.20 -0.02 -2.13
CA ASN A 36 -7.28 0.36 -3.04
C ASN A 36 -6.79 1.40 -4.06
N GLU A 37 -6.04 2.40 -3.58
CA GLU A 37 -5.40 3.40 -4.44
C GLU A 37 -4.36 2.75 -5.37
N VAL A 38 -3.51 1.88 -4.83
CA VAL A 38 -2.51 1.13 -5.62
C VAL A 38 -3.18 0.33 -6.73
N LEU A 39 -4.26 -0.40 -6.42
CA LEU A 39 -5.00 -1.18 -7.42
C LEU A 39 -5.44 -0.29 -8.59
N LYS A 40 -6.07 0.85 -8.28
CA LYS A 40 -6.51 1.83 -9.29
C LYS A 40 -5.34 2.34 -10.14
N LEU A 41 -4.22 2.71 -9.52
CA LEU A 41 -3.02 3.17 -10.25
C LEU A 41 -2.43 2.09 -11.16
N VAL A 42 -2.47 0.83 -10.74
CA VAL A 42 -1.99 -0.31 -11.54
C VAL A 42 -2.91 -0.57 -12.73
N GLU A 43 -4.23 -0.45 -12.57
CA GLU A 43 -5.20 -0.56 -13.65
C GLU A 43 -5.08 0.58 -14.66
N GLU A 44 -4.85 1.80 -14.20
CA GLU A 44 -4.75 3.00 -15.05
C GLU A 44 -3.40 3.11 -15.79
N ASN A 45 -2.30 2.65 -15.18
CA ASN A 45 -0.95 2.89 -15.70
C ASN A 45 -0.11 1.62 -15.85
N SER A 46 0.09 0.87 -14.76
CA SER A 46 0.72 -0.46 -14.64
C SER A 46 1.41 -0.63 -13.28
N ALA A 47 1.75 -1.88 -12.92
CA ALA A 47 2.62 -2.14 -11.77
C ALA A 47 4.03 -1.54 -11.93
N GLY A 48 4.55 -1.46 -13.16
CA GLY A 48 5.85 -0.84 -13.44
C GLY A 48 5.86 0.65 -13.15
N TYR A 49 4.76 1.35 -13.47
CA TYR A 49 4.56 2.76 -13.12
C TYR A 49 4.61 2.96 -11.60
N VAL A 50 3.83 2.17 -10.84
CA VAL A 50 3.79 2.27 -9.38
C VAL A 50 5.16 1.99 -8.76
N ARG A 51 5.89 0.95 -9.22
CA ARG A 51 7.29 0.71 -8.79
C ARG A 51 8.20 1.89 -9.10
N GLY A 52 7.98 2.59 -10.21
CA GLY A 52 8.71 3.81 -10.59
C GLY A 52 8.62 4.90 -9.53
N ILE A 53 7.43 5.15 -9.00
CA ILE A 53 7.19 6.16 -7.94
C ILE A 53 8.12 5.93 -6.74
N PHE A 54 8.20 4.69 -6.27
CA PHE A 54 9.05 4.29 -5.14
C PHE A 54 10.54 4.40 -5.48
N ARG A 55 10.92 3.86 -6.65
CA ARG A 55 12.32 3.82 -7.11
C ARG A 55 12.90 5.23 -7.27
N GLU A 56 12.14 6.16 -7.84
CA GLU A 56 12.57 7.54 -8.07
C GLU A 56 12.81 8.31 -6.76
N ALA A 57 12.07 7.98 -5.70
CA ALA A 57 12.27 8.56 -4.38
C ALA A 57 13.30 7.82 -3.52
N GLU A 58 13.79 6.65 -3.98
CA GLU A 58 14.60 5.72 -3.18
C GLU A 58 13.90 5.28 -1.88
N VAL A 59 12.57 5.15 -1.92
CA VAL A 59 11.72 4.74 -0.80
C VAL A 59 11.11 3.38 -1.12
N LYS A 60 10.95 2.49 -0.14
CA LYS A 60 10.32 1.18 -0.33
C LYS A 60 8.82 1.20 0.01
N PRO A 61 8.00 0.36 -0.63
CA PRO A 61 6.66 0.05 -0.11
C PRO A 61 6.78 -0.57 1.29
N GLY A 62 6.16 0.07 2.28
CA GLY A 62 6.32 -0.26 3.70
C GLY A 62 5.43 -1.41 4.19
N GLY A 63 4.25 -1.49 3.62
CA GLY A 63 3.18 -2.42 3.98
C GLY A 63 1.82 -1.77 3.78
N TRP A 64 0.76 -2.53 4.04
CA TRP A 64 -0.61 -2.07 3.89
C TRP A 64 -1.54 -2.72 4.92
N GLY A 65 -2.58 -2.01 5.30
CA GLY A 65 -3.62 -2.52 6.18
C GLY A 65 -4.60 -3.42 5.43
N LEU A 66 -5.06 -4.49 6.07
CA LEU A 66 -6.08 -5.40 5.55
C LEU A 66 -7.40 -4.63 5.30
N PRO A 67 -7.87 -4.46 4.05
CA PRO A 67 -8.92 -3.49 3.73
C PRO A 67 -10.31 -4.14 3.73
N PHE A 68 -10.59 -5.02 4.69
CA PHE A 68 -11.92 -5.57 4.93
C PHE A 68 -12.07 -6.06 6.38
N GLU A 69 -13.32 -6.17 6.83
CA GLU A 69 -13.67 -6.67 8.15
C GLU A 69 -13.58 -8.21 8.18
N TRP A 70 -12.44 -8.72 8.63
CA TRP A 70 -12.17 -10.17 8.65
C TRP A 70 -12.81 -10.89 9.84
N ARG A 71 -13.27 -10.15 10.86
CA ARG A 71 -14.02 -10.68 12.01
C ARG A 71 -15.53 -10.53 11.85
N GLY A 72 -15.99 -10.14 10.65
CA GLY A 72 -17.40 -9.98 10.31
C GLY A 72 -18.12 -11.32 10.14
N ASP A 73 -19.33 -11.26 9.61
CA ASP A 73 -20.06 -12.47 9.22
C ASP A 73 -19.38 -13.21 8.04
N VAL A 74 -19.83 -14.44 7.80
CA VAL A 74 -19.26 -15.32 6.77
C VAL A 74 -19.30 -14.68 5.38
N ASP A 75 -20.38 -13.99 5.03
CA ASP A 75 -20.51 -13.35 3.71
C ASP A 75 -19.51 -12.20 3.53
N THR A 76 -19.33 -11.37 4.56
CA THR A 76 -18.34 -10.29 4.61
C THR A 76 -16.92 -10.85 4.51
N TYR A 77 -16.62 -11.91 5.26
CA TYR A 77 -15.33 -12.58 5.25
C TYR A 77 -15.00 -13.17 3.88
N GLU A 78 -15.90 -13.96 3.28
CA GLU A 78 -15.69 -14.61 1.98
C GLU A 78 -15.50 -13.59 0.85
N LYS A 79 -16.32 -12.52 0.83
CA LYS A 79 -16.16 -11.41 -0.14
C LYS A 79 -14.81 -10.71 0.03
N GLY A 80 -14.41 -10.45 1.27
CA GLY A 80 -13.13 -9.85 1.60
C GLY A 80 -11.94 -10.73 1.18
N LEU A 81 -12.02 -12.04 1.43
CA LEU A 81 -10.99 -13.01 1.09
C LEU A 81 -10.81 -13.16 -0.43
N ALA A 82 -11.91 -13.21 -1.18
CA ALA A 82 -11.87 -13.25 -2.65
C ALA A 82 -11.17 -12.01 -3.22
N ARG A 83 -11.48 -10.83 -2.67
CA ARG A 83 -10.83 -9.56 -3.03
C ARG A 83 -9.36 -9.52 -2.59
N LEU A 84 -9.04 -10.08 -1.43
CA LEU A 84 -7.69 -10.11 -0.88
C LEU A 84 -6.71 -10.81 -1.83
N SER A 85 -7.11 -11.93 -2.43
CA SER A 85 -6.28 -12.66 -3.41
C SER A 85 -5.82 -11.76 -4.55
N HIS A 86 -6.73 -10.93 -5.06
CA HIS A 86 -6.41 -9.96 -6.11
C HIS A 86 -5.46 -8.86 -5.62
N LEU A 87 -5.77 -8.26 -4.47
CA LEU A 87 -4.93 -7.21 -3.87
C LEU A 87 -3.51 -7.72 -3.57
N ALA A 88 -3.38 -8.93 -3.02
CA ALA A 88 -2.09 -9.54 -2.74
C ALA A 88 -1.26 -9.79 -4.00
N SER A 89 -1.89 -10.20 -5.10
CA SER A 89 -1.24 -10.33 -6.42
C SER A 89 -0.68 -8.99 -6.91
N VAL A 90 -1.46 -7.91 -6.77
CA VAL A 90 -1.00 -6.55 -7.12
C VAL A 90 0.12 -6.09 -6.18
N ALA A 91 -0.02 -6.32 -4.88
CA ALA A 91 0.97 -5.96 -3.87
C ALA A 91 2.31 -6.66 -4.14
N PHE A 92 2.29 -7.94 -4.52
CA PHE A 92 3.48 -8.68 -4.95
C PHE A 92 4.16 -8.02 -6.17
N LYS A 93 3.38 -7.63 -7.19
CA LYS A 93 3.91 -6.97 -8.39
C LYS A 93 4.57 -5.63 -8.11
N ILE A 94 4.21 -4.95 -7.03
CA ILE A 94 4.85 -3.69 -6.61
C ILE A 94 5.84 -3.87 -5.46
N GLU A 95 6.19 -5.11 -5.09
CA GLU A 95 7.14 -5.43 -4.01
C GLU A 95 6.66 -5.03 -2.59
N CYS A 96 5.35 -4.90 -2.38
CA CYS A 96 4.72 -4.57 -1.10
C CYS A 96 4.14 -5.83 -0.42
N THR A 97 4.99 -6.72 0.08
CA THR A 97 4.57 -8.05 0.58
C THR A 97 4.19 -8.09 2.05
N ARG A 98 4.13 -6.94 2.73
CA ARG A 98 3.76 -6.84 4.16
C ARG A 98 2.33 -6.39 4.32
N VAL A 99 1.54 -7.16 5.07
CA VAL A 99 0.15 -6.83 5.42
C VAL A 99 -0.02 -6.83 6.94
N PHE A 100 -0.84 -5.92 7.47
CA PHE A 100 -1.14 -5.80 8.90
C PHE A 100 -2.65 -5.59 9.15
N THR A 101 -3.10 -5.85 10.37
CA THR A 101 -4.50 -5.72 10.83
C THR A 101 -4.60 -4.82 12.04
#